data_AF-A0A7W5UAE2-F1
#
_entry.id   AF-A0A7W5UAE2-F1
#
_cell.length_a   1.000
_cell.length_b   1.000
_cell.length_c   1.000
_cell.angle_alpha   90.00
_cell.angle_beta   90.00
_cell.angle_gamma   90.00
#
_symmetry.space_group_name_H-M   'P 1'
#
loop_
_entity.id
_entity.type
_entity.pdbx_description
1 polymer ?
#
loop_
_entity_poly.entity_id
_entity_poly.type
_entity_poly.pdbx_seq_one_letter_code
_entity_poly.pdbx_strand_id
1 'polypeptide(L)'
;MSKPAFRYSHYDLGEQRAGTVIEITLSAIANVRLMNGSNFERFTETLKHQFLGGVAKKSPIRLVIPEAGHWHLVVDMEGHKSLAESSVKMVDRVTVPRMQKA
;
A
#
# COMPACT_ATOMS: atom_id res chain seq x y z
N MET A 1 -12.32 -0.21 -21.85
CA MET A 1 -11.44 -0.33 -20.68
C MET A 1 -12.33 -0.32 -19.46
N SER A 2 -12.52 -1.48 -18.83
CA SER A 2 -13.23 -1.59 -17.56
C SER A 2 -12.43 -0.83 -16.51
N LYS A 3 -13.05 0.08 -15.78
CA LYS A 3 -12.46 0.70 -14.59
C LYS A 3 -13.09 0.04 -13.37
N PRO A 4 -12.37 -0.10 -12.25
CA PRO A 4 -12.97 -0.53 -11.00
C PRO A 4 -14.24 0.28 -10.70
N ALA A 5 -15.31 -0.38 -10.26
CA ALA A 5 -16.60 0.26 -10.00
C ALA A 5 -16.58 1.21 -8.78
N PHE A 6 -15.46 1.25 -8.06
CA PHE A 6 -15.25 2.04 -6.86
C PHE A 6 -14.10 3.03 -7.05
N ARG A 7 -14.13 4.12 -6.28
CA ARG A 7 -13.03 5.09 -6.25
C ARG A 7 -11.86 4.55 -5.43
N TYR A 8 -10.66 4.88 -5.84
CA TYR A 8 -9.45 4.52 -5.13
C TYR A 8 -8.38 5.60 -5.29
N SER A 9 -7.48 5.67 -4.32
CA SER A 9 -6.21 6.38 -4.41
C SER A 9 -5.13 5.38 -4.84
N HIS A 10 -4.30 5.77 -5.78
CA HIS A 10 -3.16 4.98 -6.26
C HIS A 10 -1.86 5.70 -5.93
N TYR A 11 -0.92 4.94 -5.38
CA TYR A 11 0.45 5.36 -5.13
C TYR A 11 1.37 4.43 -5.88
N ASP A 12 2.06 4.97 -6.87
CA ASP A 12 3.18 4.28 -7.48
C ASP A 12 4.40 4.40 -6.55
N LEU A 13 4.88 3.27 -6.03
CA LEU A 13 6.02 3.22 -5.14
C LEU A 13 7.33 3.05 -5.92
N GLY A 14 7.27 2.84 -7.23
CA GLY A 14 8.44 2.54 -8.04
C GLY A 14 9.10 1.22 -7.67
N GLU A 15 10.37 1.11 -8.07
CA GLU A 15 11.24 -0.01 -7.71
C GLU A 15 11.59 0.00 -6.22
N GLN A 16 11.29 -1.11 -5.56
CA GLN A 16 11.53 -1.30 -4.13
C GLN A 16 12.32 -2.55 -3.86
N ARG A 17 12.98 -2.59 -2.71
CA ARG A 17 13.73 -3.75 -2.25
C ARG A 17 12.87 -4.59 -1.32
N ALA A 18 13.17 -5.89 -1.29
CA ALA A 18 12.64 -6.77 -0.25
C ALA A 18 12.96 -6.20 1.14
N GLY A 19 11.98 -6.20 2.03
CA GLY A 19 12.10 -5.68 3.39
C GLY A 19 11.85 -4.18 3.56
N THR A 20 11.63 -3.41 2.48
CA THR A 20 11.16 -2.02 2.60
C THR A 20 9.85 -2.00 3.37
N VAL A 21 9.74 -1.11 4.37
CA VAL A 21 8.53 -0.93 5.16
C VAL A 21 7.78 0.27 4.62
N ILE A 22 6.52 0.07 4.25
CA ILE A 22 5.61 1.14 3.85
C ILE A 22 4.70 1.41 5.05
N GLU A 23 4.68 2.65 5.52
CA GLU A 23 3.71 3.14 6.50
C GLU A 23 2.58 3.88 5.78
N ILE A 24 1.34 3.46 6.05
CA ILE A 24 0.12 4.03 5.47
C ILE A 24 -0.71 4.63 6.58
N THR A 25 -0.93 5.94 6.51
CA THR A 25 -1.87 6.66 7.38
C THR A 25 -3.19 6.80 6.64
N LEU A 26 -4.31 6.61 7.35
CA LEU A 26 -5.68 6.61 6.84
C LEU A 26 -6.56 7.45 7.75
N SER A 27 -7.45 8.26 7.19
CA SER A 27 -8.42 9.03 7.98
C SER A 27 -9.64 8.22 8.42
N ALA A 28 -9.91 7.07 7.78
CA ALA A 28 -11.03 6.19 8.07
C ALA A 28 -10.69 4.73 7.72
N ILE A 29 -11.61 3.81 8.05
CA ILE A 29 -11.51 2.40 7.63
C ILE A 29 -11.54 2.34 6.09
N ALA A 30 -10.55 1.66 5.50
CA ALA A 30 -10.44 1.48 4.06
C ALA A 30 -9.77 0.14 3.73
N ASN A 31 -9.92 -0.31 2.48
CA ASN A 31 -9.13 -1.42 1.97
C ASN A 31 -7.77 -0.92 1.53
N VAL A 32 -6.72 -1.62 1.93
CA VAL A 32 -5.36 -1.35 1.48
C VAL A 32 -4.85 -2.58 0.73
N ARG A 33 -4.43 -2.37 -0.52
CA ARG A 33 -3.92 -3.41 -1.41
C ARG A 33 -2.54 -3.01 -1.92
N LEU A 34 -1.52 -3.76 -1.49
CA LEU A 34 -0.17 -3.66 -2.01
C LEU A 34 0.02 -4.75 -3.08
N MET A 35 0.41 -4.34 -4.28
CA MET A 35 0.48 -5.19 -5.47
C MET A 35 1.76 -4.94 -6.24
N ASN A 36 2.30 -5.97 -6.88
CA ASN A 36 3.33 -5.79 -7.90
C ASN A 36 2.70 -5.28 -9.22
N GLY A 37 3.54 -4.90 -10.19
CA GLY A 37 3.08 -4.37 -11.49
C GLY A 37 2.01 -5.24 -12.18
N SER A 38 2.26 -6.54 -12.32
CA SER A 38 1.31 -7.45 -13.00
C SER A 38 -0.03 -7.60 -12.28
N ASN A 39 -0.05 -7.56 -10.94
CA ASN A 39 -1.29 -7.59 -10.18
C ASN A 39 -2.04 -6.26 -10.22
N PHE A 40 -1.31 -5.13 -10.28
CA PHE A 40 -1.92 -3.81 -10.44
C PHE A 40 -2.60 -3.67 -11.81
N GLU A 41 -1.96 -4.14 -12.88
CA GLU A 41 -2.58 -4.18 -14.22
C GLU A 41 -3.89 -4.98 -14.19
N ARG A 42 -3.85 -6.21 -13.65
CA ARG A 42 -5.05 -7.05 -13.46
C ARG A 42 -6.12 -6.36 -12.62
N PHE A 43 -5.75 -5.64 -11.56
CA PHE A 43 -6.67 -4.85 -10.75
C PHE A 43 -7.36 -3.77 -11.59
N THR A 44 -6.61 -3.02 -12.41
CA THR A 44 -7.18 -1.99 -13.28
C THR A 44 -8.11 -2.56 -14.34
N GLU A 45 -7.82 -3.77 -14.84
CA GLU A 45 -8.67 -4.50 -15.79
C GLU A 45 -9.84 -5.25 -15.13
N THR A 46 -10.03 -5.10 -13.81
CA THR A 46 -11.07 -5.80 -13.03
C THR A 46 -10.95 -7.33 -13.09
N LEU A 47 -9.74 -7.84 -13.31
CA LEU A 47 -9.41 -9.26 -13.32
C LEU A 47 -9.01 -9.75 -11.93
N LYS A 48 -8.98 -11.09 -11.79
CA LYS A 48 -8.47 -11.75 -10.59
C LYS A 48 -6.99 -11.41 -10.40
N HIS A 49 -6.66 -10.84 -9.25
CA HIS A 49 -5.32 -10.42 -8.84
C HIS A 49 -5.05 -10.83 -7.39
N GLN A 50 -3.79 -10.78 -7.01
CA GLN A 50 -3.32 -11.00 -5.64
C GLN A 50 -2.78 -9.68 -5.08
N PHE A 51 -2.93 -9.50 -3.76
CA PHE A 51 -2.42 -8.33 -3.05
C PHE A 51 -2.06 -8.70 -1.62
N LEU A 52 -1.19 -7.89 -1.02
CA LEU A 52 -0.92 -7.88 0.41
C LEU A 52 -1.73 -6.78 1.08
N GLY A 53 -2.30 -7.06 2.25
CA GLY A 53 -3.13 -6.12 3.00
C GLY A 53 -4.53 -6.66 3.25
N GLY A 54 -5.53 -5.78 3.14
CA GLY A 54 -6.92 -6.07 3.46
C GLY A 54 -7.61 -4.86 4.09
N VAL A 55 -8.67 -5.12 4.87
CA VAL A 55 -9.43 -4.06 5.55
C VAL A 55 -8.61 -3.48 6.71
N ALA A 56 -8.15 -2.24 6.55
CA ALA A 56 -7.40 -1.52 7.57
C ALA A 56 -8.36 -0.82 8.53
N LYS A 57 -8.46 -1.33 9.77
CA LYS A 57 -9.33 -0.76 10.82
C LYS A 57 -8.62 0.17 11.80
N LYS A 58 -7.29 0.22 11.74
CA LYS A 58 -6.43 1.03 12.60
C LYS A 58 -5.46 1.80 11.71
N SER A 59 -4.93 2.91 12.21
CA SER A 59 -3.95 3.73 11.51
C SER A 59 -2.92 4.30 12.49
N PRO A 60 -1.63 4.41 12.12
CA PRO A 60 -1.03 3.97 10.86
C PRO A 60 -0.94 2.42 10.76
N ILE A 61 -0.89 1.91 9.53
CA ILE A 61 -0.55 0.50 9.25
C ILE A 61 0.82 0.42 8.60
N ARG A 62 1.50 -0.71 8.78
CA ARG A 62 2.79 -0.98 8.15
C ARG A 62 2.72 -2.26 7.34
N LEU A 63 3.15 -2.19 6.09
CA LEU A 63 3.29 -3.32 5.19
C LEU A 63 4.76 -3.50 4.83
N VAL A 64 5.22 -4.73 4.77
CA VAL A 64 6.59 -5.07 4.36
C VAL A 64 6.54 -5.58 2.94
N ILE A 65 7.37 -5.01 2.08
CA ILE A 65 7.54 -5.50 0.71
C ILE A 65 8.26 -6.86 0.77
N PRO A 66 7.67 -7.95 0.24
CA PRO A 66 8.22 -9.29 0.38
C PRO A 66 9.43 -9.55 -0.55
N GLU A 67 9.45 -8.93 -1.72
CA GLU A 67 10.44 -9.14 -2.76
C GLU A 67 10.76 -7.84 -3.51
N ALA A 68 11.94 -7.79 -4.12
CA ALA A 68 12.35 -6.63 -4.91
C ALA A 68 11.55 -6.54 -6.21
N GLY A 69 11.20 -5.32 -6.63
CA GLY A 69 10.51 -5.05 -7.88
C GLY A 69 9.67 -3.77 -7.83
N HIS A 70 8.88 -3.55 -8.87
CA HIS A 70 7.96 -2.41 -8.96
C HIS A 70 6.66 -2.69 -8.19
N TRP A 71 6.36 -1.84 -7.21
CA TRP A 71 5.17 -1.96 -6.36
C TRP A 71 4.20 -0.79 -6.49
N HIS A 72 2.92 -1.11 -6.33
CA HIS A 72 1.82 -0.16 -6.30
C HIS A 72 0.99 -0.37 -5.04
N LEU A 73 0.58 0.72 -4.41
CA LEU A 73 -0.38 0.70 -3.31
C LEU A 73 -1.69 1.32 -3.78
N VAL A 74 -2.78 0.61 -3.48
CA VAL A 74 -4.14 1.08 -3.70
C VAL A 74 -4.85 1.19 -2.36
N VAL A 75 -5.48 2.34 -2.13
CA VAL A 75 -6.45 2.54 -1.04
C VAL A 75 -7.82 2.73 -1.67
N ASP A 76 -8.75 1.80 -1.44
CA ASP A 76 -10.05 1.81 -2.09
C ASP A 76 -11.23 1.83 -1.11
N MET A 77 -12.40 2.20 -1.65
CA MET A 77 -13.66 2.31 -0.91
C MET A 77 -14.61 1.12 -1.13
N GLU A 78 -14.13 -0.02 -1.64
CA GLU A 78 -15.00 -1.19 -1.85
C GLU A 78 -15.65 -1.61 -0.53
N GLY A 79 -16.99 -1.56 -0.45
CA GLY A 79 -17.73 -1.84 0.79
C GLY A 79 -17.75 -0.70 1.83
N HIS A 80 -17.25 0.49 1.50
CA HIS A 80 -17.22 1.66 2.36
C HIS A 80 -17.98 2.86 1.77
N LYS A 81 -18.50 3.74 2.64
CA LYS A 81 -19.34 4.88 2.21
C LYS A 81 -18.57 5.96 1.46
N SER A 82 -17.28 6.11 1.74
CA SER A 82 -16.43 7.15 1.15
C SER A 82 -14.99 6.66 1.04
N LEU A 83 -14.24 7.26 0.12
CA LEU A 83 -12.79 7.05 0.02
C LEU A 83 -12.10 7.73 1.21
N ALA A 84 -11.27 6.97 1.93
CA ALA A 84 -10.47 7.52 3.02
C ALA A 84 -9.34 8.39 2.45
N GLU A 85 -9.04 9.49 3.13
CA GLU A 85 -7.79 10.22 2.88
C GLU A 85 -6.63 9.34 3.34
N SER A 86 -5.57 9.33 2.55
CA SER A 86 -4.42 8.47 2.82
C SER A 86 -3.10 9.16 2.50
N SER A 87 -2.08 8.80 3.26
CA SER A 87 -0.70 9.24 3.02
C SER A 87 0.24 8.06 3.19
N VAL A 88 1.23 7.96 2.31
CA VAL A 88 2.18 6.86 2.28
C VAL A 88 3.57 7.39 2.57
N LYS A 89 4.29 6.71 3.47
CA LYS A 89 5.70 6.99 3.76
C LYS A 89 6.50 5.70 3.69
N MET A 90 7.63 5.74 3.01
CA MET A 90 8.62 4.67 3.09
C MET A 90 9.45 4.87 4.36
N VAL A 91 9.51 3.83 5.18
CA VAL A 91 10.29 3.81 6.41
C VAL A 91 11.49 2.92 6.16
N ASP A 92 12.65 3.55 5.99
CA ASP A 92 13.91 2.81 5.97
C ASP A 92 14.11 2.13 7.32
N ARG A 93 14.43 0.84 7.31
CA ARG A 93 14.80 0.12 8.54
C ARG A 93 16.11 0.65 9.14
N VAL A 94 16.80 1.58 8.48
CA VAL A 94 17.99 2.26 8.98
C VAL A 94 17.59 3.52 9.74
N THR A 95 17.19 3.36 10.99
CA THR A 95 17.43 4.38 12.01
C THR A 95 17.64 3.70 13.35
N VAL A 96 18.83 3.13 13.50
CA VAL A 96 19.50 3.16 14.81
C VAL A 96 20.38 4.40 14.79
N PRO A 97 20.05 5.49 15.51
CA PRO A 97 21.10 6.35 16.02
C PRO A 97 21.89 5.45 16.98
N ARG A 98 23.00 4.89 16.51
CA ARG A 98 24.01 4.31 17.40
C ARG A 98 24.64 5.49 18.15
N MET A 99 23.95 5.99 19.18
CA MET A 99 24.61 6.76 20.22
C MET A 99 25.48 5.77 20.98
N GLN A 100 26.75 5.67 20.56
CA GLN A 100 27.80 5.12 21.40
C GLN A 100 27.84 5.95 22.68
N LYS A 101 27.70 5.26 23.81
CA LYS A 101 28.06 5.81 25.11
C LYS A 101 29.54 6.21 25.09
N ALA A 102 29.84 7.41 25.59
CA ALA A 102 31.02 7.73 26.38
C ALA A 102 30.56 8.66 27.50
#